data_AF-A0A182EJE6-F1
#
_entry.id   AF-A0A182EJE6-F1
#
_cell.length_a   1.000
_cell.length_b   1.000
_cell.length_c   1.000
_cell.angle_alpha   90.00
_cell.angle_beta   90.00
_cell.angle_gamma   90.00
#
_symmetry.space_group_name_H-M   'P 1'
#
loop_
_entity.id
_entity.type
_entity.pdbx_description
1 polymer ?
#
loop_
_entity_poly.entity_id
_entity_poly.type
_entity_poly.pdbx_seq_one_letter_code
_entity_poly.pdbx_strand_id
1 'polypeptide(L)'
;MLSCANVLNEEGHRMVIAFMSGNKVHPYPHLGNLLTLKLSETYEDELRPDGTVQKMRVETFFQMDYRTGEWKRLRKTRALRPEEMRTLHQTIMQSAHTAATS
;
A
#
# COMPACT_ATOMS: atom_id res chain seq x y z
N MET A 1 -2.64 -2.37 16.44
CA MET A 1 -2.11 -1.14 15.79
C MET A 1 -1.74 -1.48 14.37
N LEU A 2 -2.47 -0.98 13.38
CA LEU A 2 -2.18 -1.15 11.94
C LEU A 2 -1.05 -0.19 11.55
N SER A 3 0.17 -0.41 12.04
CA SER A 3 1.32 0.51 11.92
C SER A 3 1.91 0.61 10.50
N CYS A 4 1.22 0.12 9.47
CA CYS A 4 1.64 0.22 8.07
C CYS A 4 0.49 0.74 7.17
N ALA A 5 -0.27 1.74 7.65
CA ALA A 5 -1.49 2.15 6.95
C ALA A 5 -1.28 3.12 5.78
N ASN A 6 -0.15 3.84 5.69
CA ASN A 6 0.13 4.76 4.57
C ASN A 6 1.56 4.58 4.05
N VAL A 7 1.71 4.33 2.75
CA VAL A 7 3.01 4.14 2.08
C VAL A 7 3.27 5.19 1.00
N LEU A 8 2.39 6.19 0.86
CA LEU A 8 2.64 7.32 -0.03
C LEU A 8 3.78 8.19 0.50
N ASN A 9 4.70 8.54 -0.38
CA ASN A 9 5.68 9.59 -0.14
C ASN A 9 5.09 10.98 -0.41
N GLU A 10 5.80 12.05 -0.04
CA GLU A 10 5.34 13.43 -0.24
C GLU A 10 4.97 13.74 -1.70
N GLU A 11 5.74 13.20 -2.64
CA GLU A 11 5.49 13.39 -4.07
C GLU A 11 4.19 12.73 -4.51
N GLY A 12 3.95 11.48 -4.08
CA GLY A 12 2.70 10.77 -4.33
C GLY A 12 1.51 11.48 -3.71
N HIS A 13 1.65 12.03 -2.49
CA HIS A 13 0.63 12.86 -1.87
C HIS A 13 0.29 14.09 -2.72
N ARG A 14 1.31 14.83 -3.21
CA ARG A 14 1.09 15.98 -4.10
C ARG A 14 0.40 15.57 -5.40
N MET A 15 0.79 14.45 -6.00
CA MET A 15 0.18 13.96 -7.23
C MET A 15 -1.31 13.62 -7.05
N VAL A 16 -1.65 12.90 -5.97
CA VAL A 16 -3.04 12.56 -5.66
C VAL A 16 -3.85 13.84 -5.42
N ILE A 17 -3.34 14.79 -4.64
CA ILE A 17 -4.04 16.06 -4.38
C ILE A 17 -4.25 16.83 -5.69
N ALA A 18 -3.20 17.01 -6.51
CA ALA A 18 -3.30 17.73 -7.77
C ALA A 18 -4.34 17.09 -8.71
N PHE A 19 -4.31 15.76 -8.84
CA PHE A 19 -5.27 15.03 -9.66
C PHE A 19 -6.71 15.20 -9.16
N MET A 20 -6.93 15.04 -7.85
CA MET A 20 -8.24 15.21 -7.21
C MET A 20 -8.76 16.65 -7.30
N SER A 21 -7.87 17.64 -7.35
CA SER A 21 -8.21 19.05 -7.60
C SER A 21 -8.50 19.36 -9.08
N GLY A 22 -8.47 18.36 -9.96
CA GLY A 22 -8.79 18.51 -11.39
C GLY A 22 -7.59 18.81 -12.29
N ASN A 23 -6.36 18.79 -11.76
CA ASN A 23 -5.17 18.90 -12.58
C ASN A 23 -4.91 17.57 -13.31
N LYS A 24 -5.25 17.55 -14.60
CA LYS A 24 -5.05 16.40 -15.50
C LYS A 24 -3.71 16.42 -16.23
N VAL A 25 -2.80 17.33 -15.89
CA VAL A 25 -1.45 17.35 -16.48
C VAL A 25 -0.58 16.33 -15.76
N HIS A 26 -0.24 15.25 -16.46
CA HIS A 26 0.65 14.23 -15.91
C HIS A 26 2.08 14.81 -15.82
N PRO A 27 2.70 14.87 -14.63
CA PRO A 27 4.04 15.45 -14.47
C PRO A 27 5.14 14.66 -15.22
N TYR A 28 4.90 13.38 -15.48
CA TYR A 28 5.80 12.48 -16.22
C TYR A 28 5.14 11.88 -17.47
N PRO A 29 4.87 12.65 -18.53
CA PRO A 29 4.08 12.19 -19.67
C PRO A 29 4.68 10.97 -20.39
N HIS A 30 5.98 10.75 -20.23
CA HIS A 30 6.70 9.59 -20.77
C HIS A 30 6.33 8.25 -20.10
N LEU A 31 5.76 8.26 -18.89
CA LEU A 31 5.31 7.05 -18.18
C LEU A 31 3.92 6.58 -18.61
N GLY A 32 3.29 7.29 -19.55
CA GLY A 32 1.94 7.04 -20.02
C GLY A 32 0.87 7.76 -19.19
N ASN A 33 -0.38 7.57 -19.59
CA ASN A 33 -1.52 8.29 -19.01
C ASN A 33 -2.06 7.64 -17.73
N LEU A 34 -1.60 6.44 -17.38
CA LEU A 34 -2.12 5.66 -16.26
C LEU A 34 -1.08 5.57 -15.16
N LEU A 35 -1.28 6.30 -14.07
CA LEU A 35 -0.42 6.23 -12.90
C LEU A 35 -1.07 5.36 -11.83
N THR A 36 -0.31 4.46 -11.21
CA THR A 36 -0.76 3.65 -10.08
C THR A 36 0.14 3.88 -8.89
N LEU A 37 -0.41 4.45 -7.82
CA LEU A 37 0.29 4.70 -6.57
C LEU A 37 -0.21 3.74 -5.50
N LYS A 38 0.69 3.21 -4.68
CA LYS A 38 0.31 2.41 -3.53
C LYS A 38 -0.04 3.33 -2.37
N LEU A 39 -1.26 3.21 -1.84
CA LEU A 39 -1.74 3.97 -0.70
C LEU A 39 -1.36 3.32 0.61
N SER A 40 -1.59 2.02 0.74
CA SER A 40 -1.42 1.31 2.01
C SER A 40 -0.93 -0.11 1.81
N GLU A 41 -0.31 -0.64 2.86
CA GLU A 41 0.10 -2.02 2.96
C GLU A 41 -0.17 -2.56 4.36
N THR A 42 -1.23 -3.32 4.53
CA THR A 42 -1.58 -3.93 5.81
C THR A 42 -1.40 -5.44 5.77
N TYR A 43 -1.27 -6.03 6.96
CA TYR A 43 -1.20 -7.47 7.16
C TYR A 43 -2.36 -7.89 8.04
N GLU A 44 -3.20 -8.77 7.52
CA GLU A 44 -4.42 -9.27 8.17
C GLU A 44 -4.28 -10.77 8.41
N ASP A 45 -4.82 -11.26 9.52
CA ASP A 45 -4.86 -12.69 9.81
C ASP A 45 -6.22 -13.25 9.38
N GLU A 46 -6.22 -14.28 8.55
CA GLU A 46 -7.41 -14.96 8.04
C GLU A 46 -7.50 -16.37 8.64
N LEU A 47 -8.59 -16.65 9.35
CA LEU A 47 -8.86 -17.99 9.89
C LEU A 47 -9.35 -18.89 8.76
N ARG A 48 -8.61 -19.95 8.47
CA ARG A 48 -8.99 -20.95 7.48
C ARG A 48 -9.95 -21.99 8.07
N PRO A 49 -10.72 -22.70 7.21
CA PRO A 49 -11.64 -23.75 7.65
C PRO A 49 -10.97 -24.90 8.41
N ASP A 50 -9.66 -25.11 8.21
CA ASP A 50 -8.85 -26.11 8.89
C ASP A 50 -8.39 -25.68 10.30
N GLY A 51 -8.80 -24.49 10.77
CA GLY A 51 -8.41 -23.92 12.05
C GLY A 51 -7.04 -23.24 12.06
N THR A 52 -6.33 -23.22 10.93
CA THR A 52 -5.05 -22.52 10.83
C THR A 52 -5.25 -21.03 10.54
N VAL A 53 -4.31 -20.20 10.98
CA VAL A 53 -4.30 -18.76 10.67
C VAL A 53 -3.34 -18.52 9.51
N GLN A 54 -3.88 -17.99 8.40
CA GLN A 54 -3.09 -17.55 7.27
C GLN A 54 -2.93 -16.04 7.32
N LYS A 55 -1.68 -15.57 7.34
CA LYS A 55 -1.43 -14.14 7.20
C LYS A 55 -1.57 -13.69 5.74
N MET A 56 -2.32 -12.62 5.54
CA MET A 56 -2.67 -12.03 4.26
C MET A 56 -2.04 -10.64 4.14
N ARG A 57 -1.41 -10.37 3.00
CA ARG A 57 -0.95 -9.02 2.64
C ARG A 57 -2.07 -8.33 1.88
N VAL A 58 -2.46 -7.15 2.35
CA VAL A 58 -3.51 -6.32 1.79
C VAL A 58 -2.91 -5.02 1.32
N GLU A 59 -2.96 -4.79 0.01
CA GLU A 59 -2.40 -3.62 -0.64
C GLU A 59 -3.52 -2.79 -1.25
N THR A 60 -3.55 -1.49 -0.94
CA THR A 60 -4.49 -0.56 -1.59
C THR A 60 -3.72 0.32 -2.55
N PHE A 61 -4.23 0.49 -3.75
CA PHE A 61 -3.67 1.35 -4.79
C PHE A 61 -4.67 2.39 -5.25
N PHE A 62 -4.17 3.57 -5.60
CA PHE A 62 -4.88 4.64 -6.27
C PHE A 62 -4.38 4.70 -7.70
N GLN A 63 -5.27 4.43 -8.64
CA GLN A 63 -4.96 4.49 -10.06
C GLN A 63 -5.66 5.71 -10.67
N MET A 64 -4.87 6.54 -11.35
CA MET A 64 -5.29 7.79 -11.98
C MET A 64 -5.11 7.65 -13.48
N ASP A 65 -6.18 7.81 -14.25
CA ASP A 65 -6.14 7.96 -15.70
C ASP A 65 -6.14 9.45 -16.03
N TYR A 66 -4.99 9.98 -16.44
CA TYR A 66 -4.81 11.38 -16.80
C TYR A 66 -5.41 11.74 -18.17
N ARG A 67 -5.78 10.75 -18.99
CA ARG A 67 -6.48 10.97 -20.26
C ARG A 67 -7.97 11.21 -20.02
N THR A 68 -8.61 10.41 -19.17
CA THR A 68 -10.06 10.58 -18.87
C THR A 68 -10.28 11.51 -17.67
N GLY A 69 -9.34 11.56 -16.75
CA GLY A 69 -9.50 12.18 -15.42
C GLY A 69 -10.23 11.27 -14.43
N GLU A 70 -10.45 10.00 -14.78
CA GLU A 70 -11.05 9.03 -13.86
C GLU A 70 -9.99 8.47 -12.92
N TRP A 71 -10.42 8.14 -11.72
CA TRP A 71 -9.60 7.39 -10.76
C TRP A 71 -10.35 6.16 -10.27
N LYS A 72 -9.57 5.18 -9.85
CA LYS A 72 -10.09 3.96 -9.23
C LYS A 72 -9.23 3.55 -8.05
N ARG A 73 -9.88 3.07 -6.99
CA ARG A 73 -9.22 2.43 -5.85
C ARG A 73 -9.17 0.93 -6.10
N LEU A 74 -7.98 0.36 -6.09
CA LEU A 74 -7.77 -1.08 -6.25
C LEU A 74 -7.33 -1.67 -4.90
N ARG A 75 -7.97 -2.75 -4.46
CA ARG A 75 -7.52 -3.53 -3.30
C ARG A 75 -7.03 -4.88 -3.80
N LYS A 76 -5.79 -5.23 -3.47
CA LYS A 76 -5.21 -6.55 -3.76
C LYS A 76 -4.92 -7.24 -2.45
N THR A 77 -5.46 -8.45 -2.32
CA THR A 77 -5.24 -9.31 -1.15
C THR A 77 -4.57 -10.58 -1.62
N ARG A 78 -3.49 -10.97 -0.95
CA ARG A 78 -2.78 -12.22 -1.25
C ARG A 78 -2.24 -12.87 0.01
N ALA A 79 -2.13 -14.20 -0.01
CA ALA A 79 -1.41 -14.91 1.03
C ALA A 79 0.06 -14.48 1.07
N LEU A 80 0.58 -14.30 2.28
CA LEU A 80 2.01 -14.15 2.50
C LEU A 80 2.71 -15.48 2.26
N ARG A 81 3.82 -15.42 1.52
CA ARG A 81 4.70 -16.58 1.38
C ARG A 81 5.50 -16.77 2.68
N PRO A 82 5.95 -18.00 3.00
CA PRO A 82 6.75 -18.27 4.19
C PRO A 82 7.99 -17.36 4.32
N GLU A 83 8.66 -17.08 3.20
CA GLU A 83 9.81 -16.17 3.12
C GLU A 83 9.46 -14.77 3.65
N GLU A 84 8.33 -14.22 3.20
CA GLU A 84 7.88 -12.87 3.52
C GLU A 84 7.36 -12.77 4.96
N MET A 85 6.84 -13.88 5.49
CA MET A 85 6.43 -13.99 6.89
C MET A 85 7.63 -13.84 7.84
N ARG A 86 8.81 -14.35 7.45
CA ARG A 86 10.06 -14.20 8.23
C ARG A 86 10.51 -12.75 8.29
N THR A 87 10.51 -12.05 7.15
CA THR A 87 10.84 -10.62 7.08
C THR A 87 9.91 -9.79 7.93
N LEU A 88 8.59 -10.04 7.87
CA LEU A 88 7.61 -9.33 8.69
C LEU A 88 7.87 -9.49 10.20
N HIS A 89 8.17 -10.71 10.65
CA HIS A 89 8.51 -10.96 12.06
C HIS A 89 9.75 -10.17 12.48
N GLN A 90 10.77 -10.11 11.62
CA GLN A 90 12.00 -9.36 11.90
C GLN A 90 11.73 -7.85 12.00
N THR A 91 10.93 -7.28 11.08
CA THR A 91 10.57 -5.86 11.10
C THR A 91 9.77 -5.49 12.35
N ILE A 92 8.79 -6.31 12.75
CA ILE A 92 8.00 -6.07 13.96
C ILE A 92 8.90 -6.13 15.20
N MET A 93 9.77 -7.15 15.31
CA MET A 93 10.69 -7.30 16.43
C MET A 93 11.71 -6.14 16.53
N GLN A 94 12.23 -5.65 15.41
CA GLN A 94 13.12 -4.48 15.39
C GLN A 94 12.40 -3.20 15.85
N SER A 95 11.17 -2.96 15.38
CA SER A 95 10.39 -1.78 15.77
C SER A 95 10.07 -1.75 17.28
N ALA A 96 9.83 -2.91 17.89
CA ALA A 96 9.59 -3.04 19.33
C ALA A 96 10.85 -2.75 20.15
N HIS A 97 12.04 -3.08 19.64
CA HIS A 97 13.30 -2.85 20.35
C HIS A 97 13.72 -1.37 20.37
N THR A 98 13.46 -0.63 19.29
CA THR A 98 13.68 0.83 19.24
C THR A 98 12.72 1.61 20.15
N ALA A 99 11.47 1.16 20.29
CA ALA A 99 10.47 1.82 21.14
C ALA A 99 10.72 1.62 22.65
N ALA A 100 11.47 0.58 23.05
CA ALA A 100 11.78 0.30 24.45
C ALA A 100 13.09 0.97 24.94
N THR A 101 13.84 1.62 24.06
CA THR A 101 15.14 2.23 24.37
C THR A 101 15.12 3.76 24.28
N SER A 102 13.93 4.38 24.35
CA SER A 102 13.72 5.84 24.33
C SER A 102 12.94 6.30 25.55
#